data_AF-D2VHJ8-F1
#
_entry.id   AF-D2VHJ8-F1
#
_cell.length_a   1.000
_cell.length_b   1.000
_cell.length_c   1.000
_cell.angle_alpha   90.00
_cell.angle_beta   90.00
_cell.angle_gamma   90.00
#
_symmetry.space_group_name_H-M   'P 1'
#
loop_
_entity.id
_entity.type
_entity.pdbx_description
1 polymer ?
#
loop_
_entity_poly.entity_id
_entity_poly.type
_entity_poly.pdbx_seq_one_letter_code
_entity_poly.pdbx_strand_id
1 'polypeptide(L)'
;MSKLITLFLLATLFTSCHAQIPVTTIQLDIEPYTLSEWTSDRQGVANQFLDLIDKLLALKPPLPLRFAIPRWFDGISITRNGVTKYLSQFVQDRAHLMIMDYVNTAQRAINDAQDEIKYGSISGTKSVIGLETMQLPSEPTSTYYGKNASDLESDLQLIDSAFSLNRSSFEALCVHDWKNWKVFTANFTKPIGQLRRDLYVWDNSVILVEEVRKIFMDDLKILNGKLRRVYLEAEYLMYNSGVEFKVWSRSGASFRRFQLGINYKSC
;
A
#
# COMPACT_ATOMS: atom_id res chain seq x y z
N MET A 1 24.86 8.55 -3.48
CA MET A 1 24.63 7.51 -4.52
C MET A 1 24.73 6.07 -3.98
N SER A 2 25.57 5.74 -2.99
CA SER A 2 25.81 4.35 -2.56
C SER A 2 24.75 3.67 -1.67
N LYS A 3 23.63 4.35 -1.38
CA LYS A 3 22.80 4.03 -0.19
C LYS A 3 21.41 3.46 -0.50
N LEU A 4 20.74 3.90 -1.57
CA LEU A 4 19.54 3.22 -2.08
C LEU A 4 19.88 1.89 -2.78
N ILE A 5 21.12 1.73 -3.26
CA ILE A 5 21.64 0.49 -3.85
C ILE A 5 21.46 -0.70 -2.89
N THR A 6 21.49 -0.47 -1.57
CA THR A 6 21.27 -1.52 -0.56
C THR A 6 19.81 -1.95 -0.43
N LEU A 7 18.84 -1.04 -0.62
CA LEU A 7 17.41 -1.40 -0.69
C LEU A 7 17.15 -2.33 -1.89
N PHE A 8 17.81 -2.06 -3.01
CA PHE A 8 17.74 -2.89 -4.22
C PHE A 8 18.45 -4.24 -4.06
N LEU A 9 19.55 -4.30 -3.29
CA LEU A 9 20.25 -5.53 -2.91
C LEU A 9 19.41 -6.43 -1.97
N LEU A 10 18.52 -5.86 -1.16
CA LEU A 10 17.68 -6.62 -0.24
C LEU A 10 16.42 -7.19 -0.89
N ALA A 11 15.85 -6.49 -1.86
CA ALA A 11 14.85 -7.08 -2.76
C ALA A 11 15.44 -8.30 -3.52
N THR A 12 16.74 -8.27 -3.85
CA THR A 12 17.45 -9.40 -4.45
C THR A 12 17.86 -10.49 -3.43
N LEU A 13 18.11 -10.15 -2.16
CA LEU A 13 18.32 -11.15 -1.10
C LEU A 13 17.04 -11.92 -0.75
N PHE A 14 15.87 -11.28 -0.77
CA PHE A 14 14.59 -11.98 -0.56
C PHE A 14 14.32 -13.03 -1.66
N THR A 15 14.72 -12.74 -2.91
CA THR A 15 14.67 -13.71 -4.02
C THR A 15 15.67 -14.85 -3.91
N SER A 16 16.69 -14.76 -3.04
CA SER A 16 17.71 -15.82 -2.90
C SER A 16 17.32 -16.95 -1.93
N CYS A 17 16.36 -16.72 -1.03
CA CYS A 17 15.88 -17.72 -0.07
C CYS A 17 14.67 -18.53 -0.54
N HIS A 18 13.95 -18.08 -1.58
CA HIS A 18 12.76 -18.76 -2.10
C HIS A 18 12.82 -18.70 -3.62
N ALA A 19 12.80 -19.85 -4.29
CA ALA A 19 12.86 -19.95 -5.74
C ALA A 19 11.93 -18.93 -6.43
N GLN A 20 12.53 -17.95 -7.11
CA GLN A 20 11.96 -17.12 -8.17
C GLN A 20 10.55 -16.50 -7.95
N ILE A 21 10.25 -15.95 -6.78
CA ILE A 21 9.06 -15.08 -6.63
C ILE A 21 9.46 -13.63 -6.96
N PRO A 22 8.99 -13.04 -8.09
CA PRO A 22 9.49 -11.74 -8.53
C PRO A 22 8.92 -10.58 -7.72
N VAL A 23 9.82 -9.71 -7.26
CA VAL A 23 9.46 -8.37 -6.75
C VAL A 23 9.05 -7.50 -7.94
N THR A 24 7.91 -6.82 -7.86
CA THR A 24 7.34 -6.08 -9.02
C THR A 24 7.01 -4.63 -8.75
N THR A 25 7.02 -4.20 -7.50
CA THR A 25 6.75 -2.80 -7.13
C THR A 25 7.39 -2.50 -5.79
N ILE A 26 7.77 -1.24 -5.60
CA ILE A 26 8.22 -0.70 -4.32
C ILE A 26 7.09 0.17 -3.79
N GLN A 27 6.50 -0.23 -2.68
CA GLN A 27 5.47 0.54 -1.99
C GLN A 27 6.13 1.41 -0.91
N LEU A 28 5.60 2.60 -0.66
CA LEU A 28 6.13 3.56 0.29
C LEU A 28 4.99 4.04 1.15
N ASP A 29 5.01 3.69 2.44
CA ASP A 29 4.03 4.12 3.41
C ASP A 29 4.60 5.29 4.22
N ILE A 30 4.45 6.48 3.64
CA ILE A 30 5.00 7.72 4.16
C ILE A 30 3.81 8.63 4.46
N GLU A 31 3.57 8.85 5.75
CA GLU A 31 2.37 9.51 6.26
C GLU A 31 2.69 10.95 6.72
N PRO A 32 2.77 11.95 5.82
CA PRO A 32 3.16 13.32 6.19
C PRO A 32 2.17 13.96 7.17
N TYR A 33 0.96 13.43 7.27
CA TYR A 33 -0.09 13.91 8.15
C TYR A 33 0.07 13.56 9.62
N THR A 34 1.02 12.67 9.93
CA THR A 34 1.42 12.38 11.30
C THR A 34 2.33 13.46 11.89
N LEU A 35 2.87 14.35 11.04
CA LEU A 35 3.69 15.47 11.48
C LEU A 35 2.82 16.54 12.14
N SER A 36 3.29 17.09 13.26
CA SER A 36 2.61 18.18 13.96
C SER A 36 2.37 19.40 13.06
N GLU A 37 3.28 19.63 12.12
CA GLU A 37 3.28 20.71 11.14
C GLU A 37 2.19 20.53 10.06
N TRP A 38 1.63 19.33 9.90
CA TRP A 38 0.51 19.11 8.97
C TRP A 38 -0.70 19.98 9.30
N THR A 39 -0.92 20.27 10.57
CA THR A 39 -2.03 21.10 11.04
C THR A 39 -1.75 22.59 10.85
N SER A 40 -0.52 23.04 11.10
CA SER A 40 -0.15 24.47 11.06
C SER A 40 0.32 24.95 9.69
N ASP A 41 0.93 24.08 8.87
CA ASP A 41 1.45 24.38 7.54
C ASP A 41 1.28 23.16 6.59
N ARG A 42 0.02 22.76 6.37
CA ARG A 42 -0.31 21.65 5.46
C ARG A 42 0.27 21.82 4.06
N GLN A 43 0.21 23.04 3.53
CA GLN A 43 0.68 23.40 2.20
C GLN A 43 2.19 23.20 2.08
N GLY A 44 2.97 23.61 3.08
CA GLY A 44 4.41 23.39 3.14
C GLY A 44 4.76 21.92 3.30
N VAL A 45 4.12 21.20 4.22
CA VAL A 45 4.38 19.76 4.45
C VAL A 45 4.04 18.93 3.21
N ALA A 46 2.90 19.19 2.56
CA ALA A 46 2.53 18.51 1.33
C ALA A 46 3.54 18.76 0.20
N ASN A 47 4.04 19.99 0.04
CA ASN A 47 5.08 20.28 -0.95
C ASN A 47 6.39 19.55 -0.64
N GLN A 48 6.78 19.44 0.63
CA GLN A 48 7.96 18.66 1.03
C GLN A 48 7.79 17.17 0.77
N PHE A 49 6.59 16.63 0.99
CA PHE A 49 6.25 15.26 0.62
C PHE A 49 6.39 15.06 -0.90
N LEU A 50 5.90 15.99 -1.71
CA LEU A 50 6.08 15.94 -3.17
C LEU A 50 7.55 16.07 -3.59
N ASP A 51 8.36 16.90 -2.92
CA ASP A 51 9.81 16.99 -3.15
C ASP A 51 10.52 15.67 -2.84
N LEU A 52 10.08 14.95 -1.79
CA LEU A 52 10.61 13.62 -1.47
C LEU A 52 10.32 12.62 -2.59
N ILE A 53 9.09 12.61 -3.11
CA ILE A 53 8.72 11.74 -4.23
C ILE A 53 9.58 12.07 -5.46
N ASP A 54 9.73 13.35 -5.79
CA ASP A 54 10.58 13.82 -6.90
C ASP A 54 12.04 13.35 -6.73
N LYS A 55 12.59 13.43 -5.51
CA LYS A 55 13.94 12.94 -5.18
C LYS A 55 14.05 11.42 -5.33
N LEU A 56 13.06 10.65 -4.91
CA LEU A 56 13.06 9.19 -5.04
C LEU A 56 13.00 8.76 -6.51
N LEU A 57 12.19 9.43 -7.33
CA LEU A 57 12.11 9.18 -8.77
C LEU A 57 13.40 9.56 -9.51
N ALA A 58 14.07 10.64 -9.10
CA ALA A 58 15.35 11.05 -9.68
C ALA A 58 16.46 10.01 -9.50
N LEU A 59 16.31 9.08 -8.54
CA LEU A 59 17.20 7.95 -8.35
C LEU A 59 16.97 6.82 -9.37
N LYS A 60 15.97 6.95 -10.25
CA LYS A 60 15.61 5.99 -11.30
C LYS A 60 15.41 4.58 -10.73
N PRO A 61 14.40 4.39 -9.85
CA PRO A 61 14.16 3.08 -9.28
C PRO A 61 13.92 2.04 -10.39
N PRO A 62 14.48 0.82 -10.27
CA PRO A 62 14.37 -0.24 -11.26
C PRO A 62 12.98 -0.89 -11.29
N LEU A 63 12.13 -0.56 -10.31
CA LEU A 63 10.76 -1.00 -10.21
C LEU A 63 9.84 0.22 -10.07
N PRO A 64 8.58 0.14 -10.53
CA PRO A 64 7.59 1.18 -10.29
C PRO A 64 7.45 1.49 -8.81
N LEU A 65 7.30 2.78 -8.49
CA LEU A 65 6.96 3.22 -7.14
C LEU A 65 5.45 3.26 -6.95
N ARG A 66 5.03 2.93 -5.73
CA ARG A 66 3.67 3.13 -5.24
C ARG A 66 3.73 3.84 -3.89
N PHE A 67 2.85 4.79 -3.65
CA PHE A 67 2.71 5.43 -2.34
C PHE A 67 1.41 5.00 -1.68
N ALA A 68 1.48 4.57 -0.43
CA ALA A 68 0.31 4.45 0.42
C ALA A 68 -0.12 5.87 0.82
N ILE A 69 -1.36 6.22 0.50
CA ILE A 69 -1.95 7.52 0.83
C ILE A 69 -3.28 7.30 1.54
N PRO A 70 -3.68 8.17 2.47
CA PRO A 70 -4.98 8.07 3.07
C PRO A 70 -6.05 8.52 2.07
N ARG A 71 -7.23 7.89 2.16
CA ARG A 71 -8.42 8.12 1.32
C ARG A 71 -9.01 9.54 1.29
N TRP A 72 -8.39 10.51 1.95
CA TRP A 72 -8.87 11.90 2.02
C TRP A 72 -7.90 12.90 1.36
N PHE A 73 -6.83 12.42 0.73
CA PHE A 73 -5.88 13.26 -0.02
C PHE A 73 -6.50 13.91 -1.28
N ASP A 74 -7.57 13.33 -1.82
CA ASP A 74 -8.46 13.91 -2.84
C ASP A 74 -9.28 15.11 -2.34
N GLY A 75 -9.40 15.33 -1.04
CA GLY A 75 -10.03 16.51 -0.46
C GLY A 75 -9.08 17.67 -0.20
N ILE A 76 -7.78 17.50 -0.44
CA ILE A 76 -6.74 18.46 -0.03
C ILE A 76 -6.13 19.15 -1.23
N SER A 77 -6.59 20.38 -1.47
CA SER A 77 -6.01 21.25 -2.50
C SER A 77 -4.64 21.77 -2.09
N ILE A 78 -3.65 21.54 -2.95
CA ILE A 78 -2.28 22.04 -2.80
C ILE A 78 -1.96 22.91 -4.03
N THR A 79 -1.22 24.00 -3.82
CA THR A 79 -0.64 24.79 -4.93
C THR A 79 0.84 24.49 -5.09
N ARG A 80 1.29 24.05 -6.26
CA ARG A 80 2.71 23.79 -6.54
C ARG A 80 3.04 24.27 -7.94
N ASN A 81 4.11 25.07 -8.06
CA ASN A 81 4.59 25.62 -9.34
C ASN A 81 3.48 26.31 -10.17
N GLY A 82 2.61 27.07 -9.51
CA GLY A 82 1.50 27.79 -10.16
C GLY A 82 0.28 26.93 -10.53
N VAL A 83 0.30 25.62 -10.26
CA VAL A 83 -0.84 24.72 -10.48
C VAL A 83 -1.48 24.36 -9.13
N THR A 84 -2.81 24.42 -9.06
CA THR A 84 -3.57 23.97 -7.88
C THR A 84 -4.38 22.73 -8.23
N LYS A 85 -4.21 21.68 -7.45
CA LYS A 85 -4.99 20.43 -7.55
C LYS A 85 -4.92 19.63 -6.26
N TYR A 86 -5.65 18.52 -6.20
CA TYR A 86 -5.63 17.67 -5.01
C TYR A 86 -4.29 16.97 -4.80
N LEU A 87 -3.93 16.73 -3.54
CA LEU A 87 -2.67 16.09 -3.18
C LEU A 87 -2.57 14.69 -3.78
N SER A 88 -3.65 13.90 -3.76
CA SER A 88 -3.69 12.57 -4.38
C SER A 88 -3.30 12.64 -5.87
N GLN A 89 -3.82 13.64 -6.59
CA GLN A 89 -3.48 13.88 -7.99
C GLN A 89 -2.01 14.29 -8.19
N PHE A 90 -1.41 15.08 -7.28
CA PHE A 90 0.03 15.37 -7.36
C PHE A 90 0.90 14.13 -7.16
N VAL A 91 0.48 13.21 -6.29
CA VAL A 91 1.16 11.93 -6.09
C VAL A 91 0.97 11.04 -7.33
N GLN A 92 -0.23 10.99 -7.92
CA GLN A 92 -0.52 10.19 -9.12
C GLN A 92 0.19 10.66 -10.38
N ASP A 93 0.61 11.92 -10.49
CA ASP A 93 1.50 12.33 -11.59
C ASP A 93 2.86 11.63 -11.56
N ARG A 94 3.24 11.08 -10.41
CA ARG A 94 4.59 10.61 -10.10
C ARG A 94 4.65 9.10 -9.90
N ALA A 95 3.60 8.50 -9.33
CA ALA A 95 3.64 7.12 -8.88
C ALA A 95 2.25 6.48 -8.83
N HIS A 96 2.23 5.15 -8.73
CA HIS A 96 1.01 4.40 -8.43
C HIS A 96 0.53 4.68 -6.99
N LEU A 97 -0.72 4.34 -6.68
CA LEU A 97 -1.27 4.48 -5.33
C LEU A 97 -1.61 3.14 -4.68
N MET A 98 -1.44 3.08 -3.36
CA MET A 98 -2.20 2.24 -2.46
C MET A 98 -3.09 3.21 -1.67
N ILE A 99 -4.40 3.14 -1.85
CA ILE A 99 -5.34 3.97 -1.10
C ILE A 99 -5.60 3.22 0.20
N MET A 100 -5.21 3.80 1.34
CA MET A 100 -5.59 3.31 2.67
C MET A 100 -7.06 3.67 2.92
N ASP A 101 -7.93 2.97 2.22
CA ASP A 101 -9.38 3.13 2.26
C ASP A 101 -9.98 2.34 3.42
N TYR A 102 -9.47 2.65 4.60
CA TYR A 102 -9.84 2.01 5.85
C TYR A 102 -11.23 2.48 6.23
N VAL A 103 -12.21 1.76 5.69
CA VAL A 103 -13.65 1.86 5.90
C VAL A 103 -14.23 0.45 5.90
N ASN A 104 -15.44 0.28 6.43
CA ASN A 104 -16.01 -1.05 6.63
C ASN A 104 -17.30 -1.33 5.85
N THR A 105 -17.51 -0.63 4.73
CA THR A 105 -18.61 -0.88 3.80
C THR A 105 -18.17 -0.68 2.36
N ALA A 106 -18.67 -1.50 1.43
CA ALA A 106 -18.38 -1.34 0.00
C ALA A 106 -18.77 0.03 -0.55
N GLN A 107 -19.97 0.52 -0.23
CA GLN A 107 -20.46 1.81 -0.74
C GLN A 107 -19.51 2.95 -0.37
N ARG A 108 -19.00 2.96 0.86
CA ARG A 108 -18.07 3.98 1.30
C ARG A 108 -16.73 3.86 0.56
N ALA A 109 -16.20 2.65 0.45
CA ALA A 109 -14.93 2.43 -0.24
C ALA A 109 -14.99 2.84 -1.72
N ILE A 110 -16.10 2.52 -2.40
CA ILE A 110 -16.34 2.95 -3.78
C ILE A 110 -16.35 4.48 -3.88
N ASN A 111 -17.06 5.15 -2.98
CA ASN A 111 -17.17 6.61 -3.01
C ASN A 111 -15.83 7.31 -2.75
N ASP A 112 -15.05 6.80 -1.79
CA ASP A 112 -13.79 7.41 -1.37
C ASP A 112 -12.65 7.12 -2.37
N ALA A 113 -12.70 6.02 -3.14
CA ALA A 113 -11.65 5.70 -4.11
C ALA A 113 -11.92 6.21 -5.54
N GLN A 114 -13.15 6.62 -5.87
CA GLN A 114 -13.56 6.86 -7.26
C GLN A 114 -12.72 7.92 -7.98
N ASP A 115 -12.29 8.96 -7.27
CA ASP A 115 -11.57 10.08 -7.86
C ASP A 115 -10.12 9.70 -8.19
N GLU A 116 -9.43 8.97 -7.32
CA GLU A 116 -8.13 8.36 -7.62
C GLU A 116 -8.22 7.36 -8.77
N ILE A 117 -9.26 6.51 -8.82
CA ILE A 117 -9.43 5.57 -9.94
C ILE A 117 -9.63 6.34 -11.25
N LYS A 118 -10.49 7.37 -11.26
CA LYS A 118 -10.75 8.19 -12.44
C LYS A 118 -9.50 8.95 -12.89
N TYR A 119 -8.79 9.60 -11.97
CA TYR A 119 -7.58 10.35 -12.28
C TYR A 119 -6.42 9.44 -12.71
N GLY A 120 -6.36 8.22 -12.18
CA GLY A 120 -5.40 7.20 -12.62
C GLY A 120 -5.52 6.90 -14.11
N SER A 121 -6.74 6.89 -14.67
CA SER A 121 -6.95 6.69 -16.11
C SER A 121 -6.40 7.84 -16.97
N ILE A 122 -6.35 9.06 -16.41
CA ILE A 122 -5.81 10.25 -17.08
C ILE A 122 -4.29 10.28 -16.99
N SER A 123 -3.75 10.00 -15.81
CA SER A 123 -2.31 10.04 -15.52
C SER A 123 -1.54 8.78 -15.95
N GLY A 124 -2.25 7.72 -16.38
CA GLY A 124 -1.64 6.43 -16.71
C GLY A 124 -1.16 5.65 -15.48
N THR A 125 -1.64 6.01 -14.28
CA THR A 125 -1.28 5.35 -13.03
C THR A 125 -2.37 4.38 -12.57
N LYS A 126 -1.98 3.58 -11.59
CA LYS A 126 -2.77 2.47 -11.08
C LYS A 126 -2.91 2.61 -9.58
N SER A 127 -4.06 2.22 -9.06
CA SER A 127 -4.40 2.29 -7.65
C SER A 127 -4.86 0.92 -7.15
N VAL A 128 -4.39 0.57 -5.97
CA VAL A 128 -4.89 -0.55 -5.16
C VAL A 128 -5.73 0.03 -4.03
N ILE A 129 -6.89 -0.55 -3.76
CA ILE A 129 -7.78 -0.10 -2.67
C ILE A 129 -7.56 -1.01 -1.46
N GLY A 130 -7.06 -0.47 -0.36
CA GLY A 130 -6.75 -1.19 0.87
C GLY A 130 -7.88 -1.12 1.89
N LEU A 131 -8.32 -2.27 2.42
CA LEU A 131 -9.30 -2.38 3.49
C LEU A 131 -8.63 -2.95 4.76
N GLU A 132 -9.02 -2.47 5.93
CA GLU A 132 -8.47 -2.86 7.22
C GLU A 132 -9.33 -3.92 7.92
N THR A 133 -8.68 -4.84 8.64
CA THR A 133 -9.29 -5.94 9.41
C THR A 133 -8.79 -5.98 10.86
N MET A 134 -7.75 -5.21 11.19
CA MET A 134 -7.27 -5.04 12.55
C MET A 134 -8.26 -4.24 13.39
N GLN A 135 -8.35 -4.58 14.68
CA GLN A 135 -9.14 -3.80 15.62
C GLN A 135 -8.61 -2.37 15.74
N LEU A 136 -9.49 -1.39 15.49
CA LEU A 136 -9.22 0.03 15.67
C LEU A 136 -10.21 0.60 16.70
N PRO A 137 -9.89 0.55 18.02
CA PRO A 137 -10.84 0.96 19.06
C PRO A 137 -11.31 2.41 18.94
N SER A 138 -10.44 3.31 18.49
CA SER A 138 -10.77 4.73 18.27
C SER A 138 -11.54 4.99 16.97
N GLU A 139 -11.54 4.04 16.03
CA GLU A 139 -12.08 4.21 14.68
C GLU A 139 -12.77 2.93 14.18
N PRO A 140 -13.83 2.45 14.86
CA PRO A 140 -14.46 1.17 14.54
C PRO A 140 -15.11 1.14 13.15
N THR A 141 -15.41 2.29 12.56
CA THR A 141 -15.93 2.38 11.17
C THR A 141 -14.84 2.24 10.11
N SER A 142 -13.57 2.30 10.51
CA SER A 142 -12.41 2.20 9.63
C SER A 142 -11.91 0.76 9.44
N THR A 143 -12.60 -0.24 9.98
CA THR A 143 -12.14 -1.63 9.95
C THR A 143 -13.28 -2.64 9.85
N TYR A 144 -13.02 -3.76 9.18
CA TYR A 144 -13.88 -4.94 9.17
C TYR A 144 -13.73 -5.80 10.42
N TYR A 145 -12.91 -5.40 11.40
CA TYR A 145 -12.82 -6.12 12.66
C TYR A 145 -14.21 -6.33 13.30
N GLY A 146 -14.47 -7.57 13.74
CA GLY A 146 -15.77 -7.97 14.31
C GLY A 146 -16.87 -8.24 13.27
N LYS A 147 -16.61 -8.04 11.97
CA LYS A 147 -17.50 -8.49 10.89
C LYS A 147 -17.22 -9.93 10.50
N ASN A 148 -18.18 -10.57 9.84
CA ASN A 148 -18.02 -11.94 9.37
C ASN A 148 -17.26 -11.99 8.04
N ALA A 149 -16.62 -13.14 7.78
CA ALA A 149 -15.89 -13.43 6.56
C ALA A 149 -16.71 -13.22 5.28
N SER A 150 -18.02 -13.50 5.33
CA SER A 150 -18.95 -13.32 4.21
C SER A 150 -19.18 -11.85 3.87
N ASP A 151 -19.17 -10.97 4.87
CA ASP A 151 -19.45 -9.55 4.69
C ASP A 151 -18.28 -8.90 3.95
N LEU A 152 -17.05 -9.18 4.38
CA LEU A 152 -15.85 -8.72 3.69
C LEU A 152 -15.78 -9.26 2.25
N GLU A 153 -16.01 -10.56 2.03
CA GLU A 153 -15.96 -11.13 0.67
C GLU A 153 -17.05 -10.53 -0.25
N SER A 154 -18.25 -10.28 0.29
CA SER A 154 -19.33 -9.59 -0.45
C SER A 154 -18.92 -8.17 -0.81
N ASP A 155 -18.38 -7.41 0.15
CA ASP A 155 -17.96 -6.03 -0.09
C ASP A 155 -16.80 -5.95 -1.09
N LEU A 156 -15.83 -6.87 -1.01
CA LEU A 156 -14.75 -6.97 -2.01
C LEU A 156 -15.31 -7.20 -3.43
N GLN A 157 -16.33 -8.06 -3.59
CA GLN A 157 -16.96 -8.31 -4.88
C GLN A 157 -17.70 -7.07 -5.41
N LEU A 158 -18.42 -6.35 -4.54
CA LEU A 158 -19.10 -5.12 -4.90
C LEU A 158 -18.11 -4.05 -5.37
N ILE A 159 -17.00 -3.86 -4.64
CA ILE A 159 -15.97 -2.87 -5.02
C ILE A 159 -15.28 -3.27 -6.34
N ASP A 160 -14.88 -4.53 -6.52
CA ASP A 160 -14.24 -4.96 -7.78
C ASP A 160 -15.17 -4.81 -8.99
N SER A 161 -16.46 -5.09 -8.80
CA SER A 161 -17.49 -4.93 -9.83
C SER A 161 -17.71 -3.46 -10.19
N ALA A 162 -17.74 -2.57 -9.19
CA ALA A 162 -17.93 -1.14 -9.39
C ALA A 162 -16.84 -0.50 -10.27
N PHE A 163 -15.59 -0.97 -10.14
CA PHE A 163 -14.46 -0.48 -10.93
C PHE A 163 -14.08 -1.41 -12.09
N SER A 164 -14.96 -2.33 -12.48
CA SER A 164 -14.69 -3.33 -13.51
C SER A 164 -14.46 -2.76 -14.90
N LEU A 165 -14.99 -1.56 -15.20
CA LEU A 165 -14.75 -0.83 -16.44
C LEU A 165 -13.49 0.07 -16.38
N ASN A 166 -12.89 0.24 -15.20
CA ASN A 166 -11.73 1.08 -14.96
C ASN A 166 -10.44 0.27 -14.75
N ARG A 167 -10.32 -0.93 -15.35
CA ARG A 167 -9.17 -1.84 -15.12
C ARG A 167 -7.80 -1.25 -15.51
N SER A 168 -7.77 -0.20 -16.33
CA SER A 168 -6.55 0.54 -16.68
C SER A 168 -5.93 1.22 -15.46
N SER A 169 -6.75 1.70 -14.52
CA SER A 169 -6.32 2.45 -13.33
C SER A 169 -6.70 1.79 -12.00
N PHE A 170 -7.74 0.95 -11.95
CA PHE A 170 -8.02 0.09 -10.80
C PHE A 170 -7.24 -1.22 -10.93
N GLU A 171 -6.29 -1.46 -10.02
CA GLU A 171 -5.36 -2.59 -10.09
C GLU A 171 -5.84 -3.83 -9.33
N ALA A 172 -6.24 -3.66 -8.07
CA ALA A 172 -6.66 -4.72 -7.17
C ALA A 172 -7.29 -4.16 -5.89
N LEU A 173 -7.91 -5.03 -5.12
CA LEU A 173 -8.24 -4.81 -3.71
C LEU A 173 -7.14 -5.42 -2.85
N CYS A 174 -6.80 -4.79 -1.74
CA CYS A 174 -5.85 -5.29 -0.77
C CYS A 174 -6.49 -5.40 0.60
N VAL A 175 -6.27 -6.52 1.29
CA VAL A 175 -6.70 -6.68 2.68
C VAL A 175 -5.50 -6.51 3.59
N HIS A 176 -5.65 -5.68 4.61
CA HIS A 176 -4.68 -5.40 5.67
C HIS A 176 -5.32 -5.78 7.02
N ASP A 177 -4.65 -6.37 7.99
CA ASP A 177 -3.36 -7.07 7.96
C ASP A 177 -3.55 -8.60 8.04
N TRP A 178 -2.55 -9.37 7.57
CA TRP A 178 -2.53 -10.84 7.57
C TRP A 178 -2.97 -11.50 8.89
N LYS A 179 -2.60 -10.94 10.05
CA LYS A 179 -2.95 -11.54 11.36
C LYS A 179 -4.45 -11.70 11.56
N ASN A 180 -5.18 -10.62 11.33
CA ASN A 180 -6.64 -10.61 11.48
C ASN A 180 -7.31 -11.23 10.26
N TRP A 181 -6.62 -11.19 9.13
CA TRP A 181 -7.10 -11.75 7.88
C TRP A 181 -7.40 -13.25 7.95
N LYS A 182 -6.69 -14.03 8.78
CA LYS A 182 -6.96 -15.47 8.95
C LYS A 182 -8.42 -15.77 9.28
N VAL A 183 -9.06 -14.90 10.06
CA VAL A 183 -10.48 -15.00 10.44
C VAL A 183 -11.40 -14.92 9.21
N PHE A 184 -10.99 -14.21 8.17
CA PHE A 184 -11.78 -13.98 6.97
C PHE A 184 -11.56 -15.03 5.86
N THR A 185 -10.46 -15.80 5.93
CA THR A 185 -10.04 -16.69 4.82
C THR A 185 -11.02 -17.82 4.49
N ALA A 186 -11.87 -18.24 5.43
CA ALA A 186 -12.83 -19.32 5.21
C ALA A 186 -13.82 -19.05 4.04
N ASN A 187 -14.17 -17.78 3.81
CA ASN A 187 -15.10 -17.41 2.74
C ASN A 187 -14.42 -16.87 1.48
N PHE A 188 -13.09 -16.92 1.42
CA PHE A 188 -12.31 -16.48 0.27
C PHE A 188 -12.32 -17.58 -0.79
N THR A 189 -13.46 -17.68 -1.47
CA THR A 189 -13.78 -18.80 -2.38
C THR A 189 -13.50 -18.46 -3.83
N LYS A 190 -13.54 -17.17 -4.19
CA LYS A 190 -13.35 -16.74 -5.58
C LYS A 190 -11.90 -16.93 -6.03
N PRO A 191 -11.62 -17.35 -7.27
CA PRO A 191 -10.27 -17.31 -7.82
C PRO A 191 -9.87 -15.88 -8.21
N ILE A 192 -8.58 -15.63 -8.37
CA ILE A 192 -8.00 -14.33 -8.76
C ILE A 192 -8.58 -13.76 -10.06
N GLY A 193 -8.97 -14.62 -11.01
CA GLY A 193 -9.60 -14.20 -12.27
C GLY A 193 -11.01 -13.63 -12.10
N GLN A 194 -11.65 -13.87 -10.95
CA GLN A 194 -12.97 -13.31 -10.61
C GLN A 194 -12.87 -12.16 -9.61
N LEU A 195 -11.85 -12.14 -8.75
CA LEU A 195 -11.65 -11.10 -7.74
C LEU A 195 -10.15 -10.87 -7.51
N ARG A 196 -9.65 -9.69 -7.92
CA ARG A 196 -8.23 -9.33 -7.81
C ARG A 196 -7.90 -8.92 -6.39
N ARG A 197 -7.42 -9.88 -5.59
CA ARG A 197 -7.00 -9.66 -4.21
C ARG A 197 -5.49 -9.67 -4.06
N ASP A 198 -5.02 -8.68 -3.33
CA ASP A 198 -3.71 -8.57 -2.76
C ASP A 198 -3.80 -8.70 -1.23
N LEU A 199 -2.66 -8.97 -0.61
CA LEU A 199 -2.49 -8.96 0.84
C LEU A 199 -1.45 -7.91 1.20
N TYR A 200 -1.71 -7.13 2.24
CA TYR A 200 -0.72 -6.27 2.86
C TYR A 200 -0.41 -6.83 4.26
N VAL A 201 0.88 -7.09 4.50
CA VAL A 201 1.44 -7.62 5.73
C VAL A 201 2.28 -6.57 6.44
N TRP A 202 1.80 -6.08 7.58
CA TRP A 202 2.54 -5.14 8.45
C TRP A 202 3.59 -5.87 9.30
N ASP A 203 3.33 -7.12 9.67
CA ASP A 203 4.22 -7.84 10.58
C ASP A 203 5.56 -8.23 9.95
N ASN A 204 6.59 -7.41 10.18
CA ASN A 204 7.98 -7.68 9.75
C ASN A 204 8.51 -9.05 10.19
N SER A 205 7.96 -9.66 11.25
CA SER A 205 8.41 -10.97 11.72
C SER A 205 8.13 -12.09 10.72
N VAL A 206 7.18 -11.93 9.78
CA VAL A 206 7.01 -12.88 8.67
C VAL A 206 8.26 -12.96 7.79
N ILE A 207 9.06 -11.89 7.76
CA ILE A 207 10.36 -11.87 7.10
C ILE A 207 11.46 -12.29 8.07
N LEU A 208 11.48 -11.73 9.29
CA LEU A 208 12.66 -11.80 10.15
C LEU A 208 12.74 -13.06 11.01
N VAL A 209 11.61 -13.71 11.30
CA VAL A 209 11.52 -14.84 12.23
C VAL A 209 11.11 -16.10 11.46
N GLU A 210 11.98 -17.12 11.47
CA GLU A 210 11.80 -18.34 10.68
C GLU A 210 10.49 -19.09 10.99
N GLU A 211 10.15 -19.22 12.27
CA GLU A 211 8.91 -19.88 12.70
C GLU A 211 7.66 -19.16 12.20
N VAL A 212 7.62 -17.83 12.33
CA VAL A 212 6.51 -17.00 11.83
C VAL A 212 6.44 -17.06 10.31
N ARG A 213 7.59 -17.01 9.63
CA ARG A 213 7.67 -17.15 8.17
C ARG A 213 7.08 -18.47 7.70
N LYS A 214 7.36 -19.58 8.40
CA LYS A 214 6.81 -20.90 8.04
C LYS A 214 5.28 -20.90 8.14
N ILE A 215 4.72 -20.38 9.23
CA ILE A 215 3.26 -20.24 9.41
C ILE A 215 2.67 -19.38 8.29
N PHE A 216 3.29 -18.24 8.00
CA PHE A 216 2.86 -17.34 6.94
C PHE A 216 2.81 -18.04 5.57
N MET A 217 3.85 -18.81 5.24
CA MET A 217 3.91 -19.56 3.99
C MET A 217 2.85 -20.68 3.92
N ASP A 218 2.54 -21.34 5.04
CA ASP A 218 1.48 -22.34 5.09
C ASP A 218 0.09 -21.70 4.89
N ASP A 219 -0.15 -20.53 5.47
CA ASP A 219 -1.39 -19.77 5.23
C ASP A 219 -1.52 -19.34 3.76
N LEU A 220 -0.42 -18.88 3.14
CA LEU A 220 -0.42 -18.50 1.73
C LEU A 220 -0.79 -19.67 0.81
N LYS A 221 -0.42 -20.91 1.14
CA LYS A 221 -0.82 -22.11 0.38
C LYS A 221 -2.33 -22.29 0.35
N ILE A 222 -3.04 -21.99 1.44
CA ILE A 222 -4.52 -22.02 1.52
C ILE A 222 -5.14 -21.04 0.51
N LEU A 223 -4.41 -19.97 0.21
CA LEU A 223 -4.80 -18.89 -0.69
C LEU A 223 -4.27 -19.06 -2.12
N ASN A 224 -3.77 -20.25 -2.45
CA ASN A 224 -3.34 -20.55 -3.80
C ASN A 224 -4.47 -20.27 -4.81
N GLY A 225 -4.14 -19.53 -5.88
CA GLY A 225 -5.07 -19.13 -6.93
C GLY A 225 -6.09 -18.05 -6.53
N LYS A 226 -6.04 -17.58 -5.28
CA LYS A 226 -6.96 -16.57 -4.71
C LYS A 226 -6.29 -15.22 -4.46
N LEU A 227 -4.96 -15.21 -4.39
CA LEU A 227 -4.12 -14.03 -4.21
C LEU A 227 -3.27 -13.73 -5.45
N ARG A 228 -3.09 -12.44 -5.72
CA ARG A 228 -2.23 -11.92 -6.80
C ARG A 228 -0.86 -11.48 -6.30
N ARG A 229 -0.84 -10.73 -5.19
CA ARG A 229 0.36 -10.08 -4.68
C ARG A 229 0.33 -9.98 -3.17
N VAL A 230 1.51 -10.05 -2.56
CA VAL A 230 1.73 -9.74 -1.15
C VAL A 230 2.61 -8.49 -1.06
N TYR A 231 2.19 -7.50 -0.29
CA TYR A 231 2.99 -6.37 0.14
C TYR A 231 3.56 -6.71 1.51
N LEU A 232 4.87 -6.83 1.61
CA LEU A 232 5.54 -7.05 2.88
C LEU A 232 6.12 -5.73 3.37
N GLU A 233 5.74 -5.33 4.59
CA GLU A 233 6.44 -4.26 5.29
C GLU A 233 7.88 -4.64 5.59
N ALA A 234 8.72 -3.63 5.57
CA ALA A 234 10.11 -3.69 5.94
C ALA A 234 10.50 -2.40 6.66
N GLU A 235 10.41 -2.41 7.99
CA GLU A 235 11.02 -1.36 8.82
C GLU A 235 12.55 -1.50 8.84
N TYR A 236 13.06 -2.75 8.85
CA TYR A 236 14.47 -3.06 9.11
C TYR A 236 15.31 -3.36 7.85
N LEU A 237 14.73 -3.51 6.66
CA LEU A 237 15.53 -3.68 5.44
C LEU A 237 16.45 -2.45 5.21
N MET A 238 16.15 -1.29 5.78
CA MET A 238 17.03 -0.12 5.66
C MET A 238 18.17 -0.10 6.70
N TYR A 239 18.12 -0.84 7.81
CA TYR A 239 19.08 -0.67 8.92
C TYR A 239 20.50 -1.14 8.55
N ASN A 240 20.62 -2.25 7.80
CA ASN A 240 21.92 -2.76 7.32
C ASN A 240 22.54 -1.96 6.17
N SER A 241 21.91 -0.85 5.77
CA SER A 241 22.43 0.04 4.73
C SER A 241 23.10 1.32 5.26
N GLY A 242 22.96 1.61 6.56
CA GLY A 242 23.41 2.89 7.13
C GLY A 242 22.67 4.09 6.53
N VAL A 243 21.41 3.89 6.13
CA VAL A 243 20.54 4.91 5.51
C VAL A 243 19.45 5.31 6.49
N GLU A 244 19.61 6.51 7.05
CA GLU A 244 18.56 7.19 7.79
C GLU A 244 17.92 8.19 6.82
N PHE A 245 16.67 7.98 6.41
CA PHE A 245 15.92 9.01 5.67
C PHE A 245 15.42 10.06 6.65
N LYS A 246 16.32 10.98 7.03
CA LYS A 246 15.93 12.24 7.66
C LYS A 246 15.25 13.10 6.61
N VAL A 247 13.93 13.04 6.53
CA VAL A 247 13.18 14.16 5.96
C VAL A 247 13.20 15.24 7.03
N TRP A 248 13.65 16.43 6.66
CA TRP A 248 13.79 17.55 7.57
C TRP A 248 12.41 18.04 8.04
N SER A 249 11.88 17.50 9.13
CA SER A 249 10.92 18.27 9.92
C SER A 249 11.71 19.24 10.80
N ARG A 250 11.13 20.41 11.10
CA ARG A 250 11.70 21.34 12.10
C ARG A 250 11.78 20.70 13.49
N SER A 251 11.07 19.58 13.69
CA SER A 251 11.02 18.73 14.87
C SER A 251 11.93 17.47 14.84
N GLY A 252 12.67 17.20 13.75
CA GLY A 252 13.54 16.02 13.64
C GLY A 252 12.85 14.67 13.34
N ALA A 253 11.63 14.67 12.83
CA ALA A 253 10.88 13.47 12.45
C ALA A 253 11.58 12.71 11.30
N SER A 254 11.69 11.40 11.42
CA SER A 254 12.27 10.50 10.41
C SER A 254 11.15 9.62 9.87
N PHE A 255 11.04 9.50 8.54
CA PHE A 255 10.13 8.53 7.94
C PHE A 255 10.86 7.19 7.86
N ARG A 256 10.26 6.15 8.43
CA ARG A 256 10.95 4.86 8.69
C ARG A 256 10.34 3.65 7.98
N ARG A 257 9.25 3.81 7.22
CA ARG A 257 8.46 2.66 6.74
C ARG A 257 8.53 2.48 5.22
N PHE A 258 8.89 1.27 4.79
CA PHE A 258 9.11 0.90 3.39
C PHE A 258 8.46 -0.45 3.05
N GLN A 259 7.89 -0.50 1.85
CA GLN A 259 7.07 -1.54 1.22
C GLN A 259 7.72 -2.37 0.12
N LEU A 260 7.74 -3.70 0.15
CA LEU A 260 8.06 -4.47 -1.07
C LEU A 260 6.84 -5.26 -1.55
N GLY A 261 6.41 -4.98 -2.79
CA GLY A 261 5.33 -5.71 -3.45
C GLY A 261 5.88 -6.90 -4.24
N ILE A 262 5.52 -8.10 -3.80
CA ILE A 262 6.01 -9.37 -4.32
C ILE A 262 4.85 -10.10 -4.99
N ASN A 263 4.97 -10.38 -6.30
CA ASN A 263 3.94 -11.13 -7.02
C ASN A 263 3.80 -12.52 -6.41
N TYR A 264 2.58 -12.93 -6.07
CA TYR A 264 2.34 -14.24 -5.53
C TYR A 264 2.10 -15.24 -6.66
N LYS A 265 2.99 -16.22 -6.79
CA LYS A 265 2.73 -17.46 -7.53
C LYS A 265 3.01 -18.59 -6.56
N SER A 266 1.99 -19.40 -6.27
CA SER A 266 2.23 -20.65 -5.55
C SER A 266 3.22 -21.50 -6.35
N CYS A 267 4.13 -22.17 -5.65
CA CYS A 267 4.81 -23.33 -6.22
C CYS A 267 3.80 -24.45 -6.49
#